data_AF-A0A947DYR8-F1
#
_entry.id   AF-A0A947DYR8-F1
#
_cell.length_a   1.000
_cell.length_b   1.000
_cell.length_c   1.000
_cell.angle_alpha   90.00
_cell.angle_beta   90.00
_cell.angle_gamma   90.00
#
_symmetry.space_group_name_H-M   'P 1'
#
loop_
_entity.id
_entity.type
_entity.pdbx_description
1 polymer ?
#
loop_
_entity_poly.entity_id
_entity_poly.type
_entity_poly.pdbx_seq_one_letter_code
_entity_poly.pdbx_strand_id
1 'polypeptide(L)'
;IGLALAACEKSVQIVYEHNVRPPEKWHQPWLDRVTGQLLAAYGALEAELQREPPVVTSRTIDQAGVTAAVVWHFTQQLLPGVVAGSAHPALQSLSLKAETMLPEFMAAPHGEGIYPVLA
;
A
#
# COMPACT_ATOMS: atom_id res chain seq x y z
N ILE A 1 1.89 -7.87 9.51
CA ILE A 1 1.74 -6.39 9.66
C ILE A 1 3.06 -5.64 9.40
N GLY A 2 4.18 -6.01 10.04
CA GLY A 2 5.44 -5.23 9.98
C GLY A 2 5.95 -4.86 8.58
N LEU A 3 5.93 -5.80 7.61
CA LEU A 3 6.36 -5.53 6.23
C LEU A 3 5.49 -4.48 5.53
N ALA A 4 4.16 -4.54 5.72
CA ALA A 4 3.25 -3.55 5.17
C ALA A 4 3.47 -2.16 5.79
N LEU A 5 3.76 -2.08 7.09
CA LEU A 5 4.12 -0.80 7.72
C LEU A 5 5.45 -0.27 7.21
N ALA A 6 6.45 -1.13 7.02
CA ALA A 6 7.73 -0.77 6.41
C ALA A 6 7.53 -0.21 4.99
N ALA A 7 6.71 -0.86 4.16
CA ALA A 7 6.37 -0.34 2.84
C ALA A 7 5.67 1.03 2.93
N CYS A 8 4.69 1.17 3.83
CA CYS A 8 3.95 2.42 4.03
C CYS A 8 4.87 3.59 4.41
N GLU A 9 5.76 3.41 5.39
CA GLU A 9 6.66 4.49 5.81
C GLU A 9 7.61 4.93 4.69
N LYS A 10 8.08 4.01 3.83
CA LYS A 10 8.95 4.36 2.71
C LYS A 10 8.18 5.07 1.60
N SER A 11 6.95 4.64 1.32
CA SER A 11 6.07 5.36 0.39
C SER A 11 5.84 6.80 0.86
N VAL A 12 5.52 7.02 2.15
CA VAL A 12 5.34 8.36 2.72
C VAL A 12 6.62 9.20 2.64
N GLN A 13 7.79 8.61 2.92
CA GLN A 13 9.08 9.31 2.83
C GLN A 13 9.36 9.84 1.41
N ILE A 14 9.07 9.04 0.37
CA ILE A 14 9.23 9.47 -1.03
C ILE A 14 8.24 10.59 -1.37
N VAL A 15 6.96 10.43 -0.98
CA VAL A 15 5.93 11.47 -1.17
C VAL A 15 6.35 12.79 -0.51
N TYR A 16 6.89 12.74 0.71
CA TYR A 16 7.32 13.94 1.41
C TYR A 16 8.53 14.60 0.74
N GLU A 17 9.54 13.83 0.35
CA GLU A 17 10.70 14.42 -0.32
C GLU A 17 10.28 15.17 -1.60
N HIS A 18 9.34 14.62 -2.37
CA HIS A 18 8.83 15.26 -3.59
C HIS A 18 7.85 16.42 -3.35
N ASN A 19 6.97 16.33 -2.34
CA ASN A 19 5.84 17.26 -2.21
C ASN A 19 6.02 18.33 -1.14
N VAL A 20 6.92 18.16 -0.17
CA VAL A 20 7.15 19.15 0.89
C VAL A 20 8.50 19.86 0.78
N ARG A 21 9.28 19.57 -0.28
CA ARG A 21 10.57 20.22 -0.57
C ARG A 21 10.62 20.59 -2.06
N PRO A 22 11.19 21.75 -2.40
CA PRO A 22 11.36 22.12 -3.80
C PRO A 22 12.36 21.18 -4.49
N PRO A 23 12.24 20.94 -5.82
CA PRO A 23 13.06 19.96 -6.54
C PRO A 23 14.58 20.12 -6.38
N GLU A 24 15.07 21.35 -6.30
CA GLU A 24 16.50 21.64 -6.08
C GLU A 24 17.02 21.20 -4.70
N LYS A 25 16.14 20.84 -3.76
CA LYS A 25 16.50 20.32 -2.43
C LYS A 25 16.32 18.80 -2.32
N TRP A 26 15.84 18.13 -3.37
CA TRP A 26 15.71 16.69 -3.36
C TRP A 26 17.07 16.03 -3.23
N HIS A 27 17.19 15.10 -2.28
CA HIS A 27 18.43 14.37 -2.08
C HIS A 27 18.37 13.00 -2.76
N GLN A 28 18.87 12.91 -4.00
CA GLN A 28 18.81 11.68 -4.79
C GLN A 28 19.39 10.44 -4.09
N PRO A 29 20.56 10.50 -3.41
CA PRO A 29 21.07 9.34 -2.67
C PRO A 29 20.13 8.84 -1.55
N TRP A 30 19.35 9.73 -0.95
CA TRP A 30 18.32 9.35 0.02
C TRP A 30 17.11 8.71 -0.66
N LEU A 31 16.63 9.28 -1.77
CA LEU A 31 15.56 8.69 -2.57
C LEU A 31 15.92 7.28 -3.05
N ASP A 32 17.15 7.07 -3.53
CA ASP A 32 17.63 5.77 -3.98
C ASP A 32 17.61 4.75 -2.83
N ARG A 33 18.07 5.16 -1.64
CA ARG A 33 18.06 4.32 -0.44
C ARG A 33 16.64 3.95 -0.01
N VAL A 34 15.74 4.93 0.10
CA VAL A 34 14.35 4.71 0.53
C VAL A 34 13.61 3.86 -0.48
N THR A 35 13.83 4.08 -1.78
CA THR A 35 13.26 3.28 -2.87
C THR A 35 13.74 1.84 -2.79
N GLY A 36 15.04 1.60 -2.56
CA GLY A 36 15.55 0.25 -2.34
C GLY A 36 14.89 -0.47 -1.16
N GLN A 37 14.66 0.25 -0.05
CA GLN A 37 13.96 -0.29 1.12
C GLN A 37 12.48 -0.56 0.84
N LEU A 38 11.81 0.32 0.08
CA LEU A 38 10.43 0.14 -0.36
C LEU A 38 10.28 -1.13 -1.20
N LEU A 39 11.14 -1.31 -2.20
CA LEU A 39 11.12 -2.48 -3.08
C LEU A 39 11.42 -3.77 -2.31
N ALA A 40 12.36 -3.74 -1.37
CA ALA A 40 12.64 -4.90 -0.50
C ALA A 40 11.44 -5.25 0.38
N ALA A 41 10.76 -4.26 0.95
CA ALA A 41 9.58 -4.47 1.78
C ALA A 41 8.42 -5.08 0.98
N TYR A 42 8.17 -4.58 -0.23
CA TYR A 42 7.13 -5.14 -1.11
C TYR A 42 7.47 -6.53 -1.63
N GLY A 43 8.72 -6.80 -1.99
CA GLY A 43 9.15 -8.14 -2.40
C GLY A 43 8.97 -9.17 -1.28
N ALA A 44 9.31 -8.81 -0.04
CA ALA A 44 9.09 -9.67 1.12
C ALA A 44 7.59 -9.86 1.43
N LEU A 45 6.79 -8.80 1.35
CA LEU A 45 5.36 -8.86 1.61
C LEU A 45 4.63 -9.73 0.57
N GLU A 46 4.99 -9.58 -0.71
CA GLU A 46 4.47 -10.42 -1.79
C GLU A 46 4.81 -11.89 -1.57
N ALA A 47 6.06 -12.20 -1.19
CA ALA A 47 6.47 -13.57 -0.90
C ALA A 47 5.65 -14.20 0.25
N GLU A 48 5.37 -13.44 1.32
CA GLU A 48 4.50 -13.90 2.41
C GLU A 48 3.06 -14.16 1.95
N LEU A 49 2.49 -13.28 1.13
CA LEU A 49 1.13 -13.45 0.59
C LEU A 49 1.03 -14.59 -0.42
N GLN A 50 2.10 -14.88 -1.16
CA GLN A 50 2.17 -16.06 -2.02
C GLN A 50 2.30 -17.35 -1.22
N ARG A 51 3.08 -17.34 -0.14
CA ARG A 51 3.24 -18.48 0.77
C ARG A 51 1.94 -18.82 1.49
N GLU A 52 1.21 -17.79 1.92
CA GLU A 52 -0.02 -17.94 2.69
C GLU A 52 -1.08 -16.93 2.21
N PRO A 53 -1.81 -17.26 1.13
CA PRO A 53 -2.81 -16.37 0.57
C PRO A 53 -3.94 -16.08 1.56
N PRO A 54 -4.21 -14.81 1.89
CA PRO A 54 -5.26 -14.46 2.83
C PRO A 54 -6.65 -14.73 2.25
N VAL A 55 -7.56 -15.20 3.10
CA VAL A 55 -8.98 -15.31 2.77
C VAL A 55 -9.64 -13.96 3.01
N VAL A 56 -10.05 -13.28 1.93
CA VAL A 56 -10.61 -11.94 1.98
C VAL A 56 -12.13 -12.00 2.12
N THR A 57 -12.62 -11.96 3.35
CA THR A 57 -14.04 -11.76 3.70
C THR A 57 -14.12 -10.89 4.96
N SER A 58 -15.27 -10.26 5.22
CA SER A 58 -15.49 -9.43 6.42
C SER A 58 -15.22 -10.18 7.74
N ARG A 59 -15.29 -11.52 7.74
CA ARG A 59 -15.07 -12.35 8.93
C ARG A 59 -13.65 -12.84 9.09
N THR A 60 -12.86 -12.85 8.02
CA THR A 60 -11.57 -13.57 7.96
C THR A 60 -10.39 -12.68 7.63
N ILE A 61 -10.60 -11.50 7.03
CA ILE A 61 -9.51 -10.55 6.82
C ILE A 61 -9.04 -10.06 8.19
N ASP A 62 -7.76 -10.26 8.48
CA ASP A 62 -7.14 -9.83 9.72
C ASP A 62 -6.47 -8.46 9.54
N GLN A 63 -5.86 -7.95 10.60
CA GLN A 63 -5.16 -6.67 10.57
C GLN A 63 -4.03 -6.65 9.53
N ALA A 64 -3.35 -7.77 9.29
CA ALA A 64 -2.28 -7.83 8.29
C ALA A 64 -2.82 -7.69 6.87
N GLY A 65 -3.93 -8.38 6.55
CA GLY A 65 -4.63 -8.28 5.28
C GLY A 65 -5.18 -6.87 5.04
N VAL A 66 -5.84 -6.27 6.03
CA VAL A 66 -6.36 -4.90 5.93
C VAL A 66 -5.23 -3.91 5.67
N THR A 67 -4.16 -3.95 6.48
CA THR A 67 -3.03 -3.03 6.30
C THR A 67 -2.35 -3.22 4.95
N ALA A 68 -2.12 -4.46 4.50
CA ALA A 68 -1.49 -4.71 3.20
C ALA A 68 -2.35 -4.21 2.03
N ALA A 69 -3.67 -4.45 2.06
CA ALA A 69 -4.59 -3.98 1.03
C ALA A 69 -4.59 -2.45 0.88
N VAL A 70 -4.70 -1.74 2.01
CA VAL A 70 -4.72 -0.27 2.05
C VAL A 70 -3.37 0.32 1.62
N VAL A 71 -2.26 -0.20 2.17
CA VAL A 71 -0.91 0.33 1.87
C VAL A 71 -0.53 0.11 0.40
N TRP A 72 -0.91 -1.04 -0.17
CA TRP A 72 -0.74 -1.29 -1.60
C TRP A 72 -1.48 -0.25 -2.43
N HIS A 73 -2.78 -0.06 -2.20
CA HIS A 73 -3.59 0.91 -2.93
C HIS A 73 -3.02 2.32 -2.82
N PHE A 74 -2.69 2.74 -1.59
CA PHE A 74 -2.04 4.02 -1.32
C PHE A 74 -0.76 4.24 -2.15
N THR A 75 0.11 3.23 -2.20
CA THR A 75 1.39 3.34 -2.93
C THR A 75 1.16 3.43 -4.43
N GLN A 76 0.26 2.62 -4.98
CA GLN A 76 -0.05 2.65 -6.41
C GLN A 76 -0.66 4.00 -6.84
N GLN A 77 -1.42 4.65 -5.95
CA GLN A 77 -2.00 5.97 -6.20
C GLN A 77 -0.95 7.09 -6.12
N LEU A 78 -0.11 7.11 -5.07
CA LEU A 78 0.80 8.24 -4.85
C LEU A 78 2.15 8.11 -5.54
N LEU A 79 2.61 6.88 -5.84
CA LEU A 79 3.91 6.59 -6.43
C LEU A 79 3.77 5.70 -7.67
N PRO A 80 3.00 6.12 -8.69
CA PRO A 80 2.74 5.32 -9.87
C PRO A 80 4.07 4.97 -10.58
N GLY A 81 4.28 3.67 -10.80
CA GLY A 81 5.45 3.15 -11.52
C GLY A 81 6.70 2.93 -10.66
N VAL A 82 6.74 3.39 -9.41
CA VAL A 82 7.87 3.09 -8.50
C VAL A 82 7.86 1.62 -8.10
N VAL A 83 6.68 1.09 -7.77
CA VAL A 83 6.46 -0.33 -7.48
C VAL A 83 5.65 -0.93 -8.63
N ALA A 84 6.27 -1.84 -9.39
CA ALA A 84 5.63 -2.46 -10.53
C ALA A 84 4.53 -3.42 -10.07
N GLY A 85 3.27 -3.13 -10.40
CA GLY A 85 2.14 -4.01 -10.08
C GLY A 85 2.28 -5.41 -10.67
N SER A 86 2.90 -5.52 -11.86
CA SER A 86 3.18 -6.80 -12.52
C SER A 86 4.14 -7.71 -11.75
N ALA A 87 4.97 -7.14 -10.87
CA ALA A 87 5.86 -7.91 -10.00
C ALA A 87 5.20 -8.35 -8.68
N HIS A 88 4.00 -7.86 -8.38
CA HIS A 88 3.31 -8.08 -7.10
C HIS A 88 1.83 -8.50 -7.30
N PRO A 89 1.57 -9.60 -8.04
CA PRO A 89 0.21 -10.02 -8.36
C PRO A 89 -0.64 -10.41 -7.15
N ALA A 90 -0.04 -10.96 -6.08
CA ALA A 90 -0.79 -11.34 -4.87
C ALA A 90 -1.28 -10.09 -4.14
N LEU A 91 -0.43 -9.06 -4.00
CA LEU A 91 -0.81 -7.76 -3.46
C LEU A 91 -1.88 -7.08 -4.29
N GLN A 92 -1.74 -7.08 -5.61
CA GLN A 92 -2.74 -6.53 -6.52
C GLN A 92 -4.09 -7.24 -6.34
N SER A 93 -4.09 -8.58 -6.28
CA SER A 93 -5.33 -9.35 -6.07
C SER A 93 -5.93 -9.10 -4.68
N LEU A 94 -5.12 -9.02 -3.63
CA LEU A 94 -5.58 -8.76 -2.27
C LEU A 94 -6.28 -7.42 -2.18
N SER A 95 -5.61 -6.36 -2.62
CA SER A 95 -6.14 -5.00 -2.58
C SER A 95 -7.41 -4.88 -3.42
N LEU A 96 -7.42 -5.41 -4.65
CA LEU A 96 -8.61 -5.39 -5.50
C LEU A 96 -9.80 -6.13 -4.88
N LYS A 97 -9.58 -7.31 -4.30
CA LYS A 97 -10.65 -8.06 -3.61
C LYS A 97 -11.18 -7.30 -2.41
N ALA A 98 -10.31 -6.70 -1.60
CA ALA A 98 -10.73 -5.92 -0.45
C ALA A 98 -11.62 -4.74 -0.88
N GLU A 99 -11.15 -3.92 -1.83
CA GLU A 99 -11.84 -2.73 -2.32
C GLU A 99 -13.17 -3.03 -3.03
N THR A 100 -13.31 -4.20 -3.68
CA THR A 100 -14.50 -4.52 -4.50
C THR A 100 -15.49 -5.48 -3.84
N MET A 101 -15.05 -6.30 -2.89
CA MET A 101 -15.89 -7.35 -2.31
C MET A 101 -16.27 -7.09 -0.85
N LEU A 102 -15.57 -6.20 -0.13
CA LEU A 102 -15.84 -5.92 1.27
C LEU A 102 -16.68 -4.63 1.42
N PRO A 103 -17.90 -4.71 1.99
CA PRO A 103 -18.70 -3.52 2.29
C PRO A 103 -17.96 -2.48 3.14
N GLU A 104 -17.08 -2.93 4.03
CA GLU A 104 -16.33 -2.07 4.95
C GLU A 104 -15.32 -1.17 4.20
N PHE A 105 -14.70 -1.67 3.14
CA PHE A 105 -13.80 -0.88 2.28
C PHE A 105 -14.61 0.08 1.41
N MET A 106 -15.71 -0.38 0.82
CA MET A 106 -16.60 0.47 0.00
C MET A 106 -17.25 1.61 0.80
N ALA A 107 -17.53 1.38 2.09
CA ALA A 107 -18.06 2.40 3.00
C ALA A 107 -17.01 3.44 3.44
N ALA A 108 -15.72 3.16 3.22
CA ALA A 108 -14.59 3.97 3.64
C ALA A 108 -13.65 4.30 2.46
N PRO A 109 -14.14 4.96 1.39
CA PRO A 109 -13.30 5.30 0.26
C PRO A 109 -12.20 6.29 0.67
N HIS A 110 -11.01 6.15 0.08
CA HIS A 110 -9.94 7.12 0.23
C HIS A 110 -10.30 8.44 -0.49
N GLY A 111 -9.90 9.59 0.08
CA GLY A 111 -10.14 10.93 -0.48
C GLY A 111 -10.92 11.85 0.46
N GLU A 112 -11.32 13.02 -0.04
CA GLU A 112 -12.08 14.03 0.74
C GLU A 112 -13.58 13.68 0.88
N GLY A 113 -13.98 12.45 0.53
CA GLY A 113 -15.36 11.99 0.65
C GLY A 113 -15.81 11.86 2.10
N ILE A 114 -17.12 12.05 2.33
CA ILE A 114 -17.72 11.88 3.67
C ILE A 114 -18.04 10.40 3.86
N TYR A 115 -17.59 9.81 4.97
CA TYR A 115 -18.05 8.49 5.43
C TYR A 115 -19.58 8.51 5.59
N PRO A 116 -20.35 7.71 4.82
CA PRO A 116 -21.78 7.60 5.07
C PRO A 116 -21.96 6.85 6.40
N VAL A 117 -22.38 7.57 7.44
CA VAL A 117 -22.83 6.95 8.69
C VAL A 117 -24.12 6.22 8.36
N LEU A 118 -24.07 4.90 8.22
CA LEU A 118 -25.27 4.08 8.14
C LEU A 118 -25.98 4.14 9.49
N ALA A 119 -27.21 4.67 9.47
CA ALA A 119 -28.13 4.71 10.61
C ALA A 119 -28.75 3.35 10.91
#